data_AF-A0A1J4XX42-F1
#
_entry.id   AF-A0A1J4XX42-F1
#
_cell.length_a   1.000
_cell.length_b   1.000
_cell.length_c   1.000
_cell.angle_alpha   90.00
_cell.angle_beta   90.00
_cell.angle_gamma   90.00
#
_symmetry.space_group_name_H-M   'P 1'
#
loop_
_entity.id
_entity.type
_entity.pdbx_description
1 polymer ?
#
loop_
_entity_poly.entity_id
_entity_poly.type
_entity_poly.pdbx_seq_one_letter_code
_entity_poly.pdbx_strand_id
1 'polypeptide(L)'
;MIIVMHSSATMDQIEAVKTEVAAQGYTARSVPGTVGHWIGILGEKPIRGRRHYESLPGVEQIVEISSPFKLASREWRPQDTIVTVGNAQIGGDRVTFIAGPCSVESLEQTLSVARIVSAAGANLLRGGAFKPRTSPYSFQGLGEDGLKILRQAGDEVGLPIVTEVMDTETVGLVESYTDMLQVGSRNMQNFSLLKKVGKSKKPILLKRGLAATVQETLLAAEYILDAGNENIVLCERGVRTVSDHTRFTLDVSAIPAIQRLSHLPVIVDPSHAAGKRSSVIPLALAGVAAGAQGVMVEVHPDPARALSDGPQQLLPDDFKSLVDQVRKVAQAIGRKA
;
A
#
# COMPACT_ATOMS: atom_id res chain seq x y z
N MET A 1 21.06 14.55 8.74
CA MET A 1 21.56 14.70 7.34
C MET A 1 23.00 15.17 7.41
N ILE A 2 23.83 14.80 6.44
CA ILE A 2 25.18 15.33 6.25
C ILE A 2 25.21 16.03 4.91
N ILE A 3 25.68 17.27 4.88
CA ILE A 3 26.05 17.98 3.67
C ILE A 3 27.56 17.81 3.49
N VAL A 4 27.97 17.20 2.39
CA VAL A 4 29.37 17.12 2.01
C VAL A 4 29.67 18.30 1.10
N MET A 5 30.63 19.12 1.51
CA MET A 5 31.12 20.23 0.71
C MET A 5 32.18 19.75 -0.27
N HIS A 6 32.26 20.40 -1.42
CA HIS A 6 33.38 20.23 -2.34
C HIS A 6 34.71 20.46 -1.63
N SER A 7 35.74 19.71 -2.03
CA SER A 7 37.10 19.88 -1.49
C SER A 7 37.66 21.29 -1.71
N SER A 8 37.18 22.01 -2.72
CA SER A 8 37.53 23.40 -3.03
C SER A 8 36.58 24.45 -2.44
N ALA A 9 35.61 24.04 -1.61
CA ALA A 9 34.63 24.96 -1.03
C ALA A 9 35.31 25.98 -0.12
N THR A 10 34.95 27.26 -0.26
CA THR A 10 35.52 28.33 0.57
C THR A 10 34.88 28.33 1.96
N MET A 11 35.57 28.93 2.94
CA MET A 11 35.00 29.11 4.27
C MET A 11 33.71 29.94 4.25
N ASP A 12 33.60 30.91 3.35
CA ASP A 12 32.37 31.70 3.17
C ASP A 12 31.19 30.84 2.69
N GLN A 13 31.45 29.88 1.78
CA GLN A 13 30.43 28.93 1.32
C GLN A 13 30.00 27.99 2.47
N ILE A 14 30.96 27.53 3.28
CA ILE A 14 30.67 26.67 4.44
C ILE A 14 29.81 27.42 5.47
N GLU A 15 30.14 28.67 5.78
CA GLU A 15 29.37 29.49 6.73
C GLU A 15 28.00 29.90 6.17
N ALA A 16 27.89 30.13 4.85
CA ALA A 16 26.60 30.37 4.20
C ALA A 16 25.67 29.15 4.35
N VAL A 17 26.16 27.94 4.12
CA VAL A 17 25.37 26.71 4.33
C VAL A 17 24.95 26.57 5.80
N LYS A 18 25.86 26.82 6.75
CA LYS A 18 25.52 26.78 8.20
C LYS A 18 24.45 27.79 8.58
N THR A 19 24.52 29.00 8.00
CA THR A 19 23.52 30.07 8.22
C THR A 19 22.16 29.64 7.71
N GLU A 20 22.11 29.04 6.52
CA GLU A 20 20.86 28.56 5.92
C GLU A 20 20.24 27.41 6.74
N VAL A 21 21.07 26.50 7.26
CA VAL A 21 20.62 25.44 8.19
C VAL A 21 20.00 26.05 9.45
N ALA A 22 20.64 27.06 10.04
CA ALA A 22 20.13 27.75 11.22
C ALA A 22 18.83 28.52 10.94
N ALA A 23 18.70 29.14 9.76
CA ALA A 23 17.50 29.87 9.34
C ALA A 23 16.26 28.98 9.27
N GLN A 24 16.44 27.68 8.99
CA GLN A 24 15.36 26.69 8.98
C GLN A 24 15.11 26.04 10.36
N GLY A 25 15.80 26.50 11.40
CA GLY A 25 15.62 26.05 12.79
C GLY A 25 16.38 24.76 13.13
N TYR A 26 17.41 24.40 12.36
CA TYR A 26 18.27 23.26 12.64
C TYR A 26 19.64 23.71 13.18
N THR A 27 20.37 22.80 13.82
CA THR A 27 21.74 23.04 14.26
C THR A 27 22.74 22.48 13.24
N ALA A 28 23.64 23.31 12.75
CA ALA A 28 24.74 22.91 11.87
C ALA A 28 26.02 22.65 12.68
N ARG A 29 26.67 21.50 12.46
CA ARG A 29 28.01 21.21 12.98
C ARG A 29 28.94 20.86 11.83
N SER A 30 29.95 21.70 11.59
CA SER A 30 30.99 21.40 10.62
C SER A 30 32.07 20.52 11.23
N VAL A 31 32.56 19.56 10.45
CA VAL A 31 33.71 18.72 10.77
C VAL A 31 34.68 18.83 9.60
N PRO A 32 35.90 19.35 9.79
CA PRO A 32 36.92 19.32 8.76
C PRO A 32 37.39 17.87 8.56
N GLY A 33 37.34 17.39 7.33
CA GLY A 33 37.89 16.11 6.90
C GLY A 33 39.20 16.29 6.14
N THR A 34 39.92 15.19 5.90
CA THR A 34 41.19 15.19 5.15
C THR A 34 41.02 15.52 3.66
N VAL A 35 39.81 15.38 3.11
CA VAL A 35 39.51 15.59 1.68
C VAL A 35 38.31 16.54 1.47
N GLY A 36 37.92 17.33 2.48
CA GLY A 36 36.81 18.28 2.37
C GLY A 36 36.13 18.59 3.72
N HIS A 37 35.11 19.43 3.71
CA HIS A 37 34.35 19.80 4.90
C HIS A 37 32.97 19.13 4.90
N TRP A 38 32.58 18.57 6.04
CA TRP A 38 31.27 17.95 6.20
C TRP A 38 30.44 18.78 7.18
N ILE A 39 29.16 18.98 6.91
CA ILE A 39 28.25 19.70 7.78
C ILE A 39 27.13 18.74 8.20
N GLY A 40 27.18 18.31 9.46
CA GLY A 40 26.10 17.56 10.09
C GLY A 40 24.95 18.49 10.46
N ILE A 41 23.73 18.12 10.06
CA ILE A 41 22.50 18.83 10.40
C ILE A 41 21.75 18.02 11.46
N LEU A 42 21.54 18.67 12.60
CA LEU A 42 20.91 18.11 13.79
C LEU A 42 19.58 18.83 14.06
N GLY A 43 18.52 18.06 14.31
CA GLY A 43 17.23 18.58 14.74
C GLY A 43 16.18 17.48 14.88
N GLU A 44 15.11 17.77 15.62
CA GLU A 44 14.04 16.80 15.93
C GLU A 44 12.98 16.69 14.82
N LYS A 45 12.87 17.74 13.99
CA LYS A 45 11.93 17.81 12.86
C LYS A 45 12.55 17.17 11.62
N PRO A 46 11.75 16.52 10.74
CA PRO A 46 12.23 16.05 9.45
C PRO A 46 12.81 17.23 8.65
N ILE A 47 14.05 17.05 8.18
CA ILE A 47 14.74 18.07 7.39
C ILE A 47 13.99 18.24 6.07
N ARG A 48 13.59 19.48 5.75
CA ARG A 48 12.87 19.82 4.53
C ARG A 48 13.83 20.38 3.49
N GLY A 49 13.52 20.18 2.22
CA GLY A 49 14.20 20.89 1.14
C GLY A 49 15.61 20.39 0.83
N ARG A 50 15.83 19.07 0.70
CA ARG A 50 17.09 18.51 0.18
C ARG A 50 17.60 19.27 -1.06
N ARG A 51 16.72 19.50 -2.04
CA ARG A 51 17.06 20.24 -3.28
C ARG A 51 17.53 21.67 -3.04
N HIS A 52 17.05 22.30 -1.97
CA HIS A 52 17.50 23.65 -1.61
C HIS A 52 18.98 23.64 -1.26
N TYR A 53 19.37 22.72 -0.38
CA TYR A 53 20.78 22.56 0.00
C TYR A 53 21.66 22.06 -1.15
N GLU A 54 21.16 21.19 -2.04
CA GLU A 54 21.88 20.75 -3.25
C GLU A 54 22.19 21.92 -4.20
N SER A 55 21.41 23.01 -4.13
CA SER A 55 21.61 24.20 -4.96
C SER A 55 22.57 25.23 -4.35
N LEU A 56 23.02 25.04 -3.11
CA LEU A 56 23.92 25.99 -2.46
C LEU A 56 25.35 25.86 -2.99
N PRO A 57 26.04 26.99 -3.26
CA PRO A 57 27.43 26.96 -3.73
C PRO A 57 28.35 26.20 -2.77
N GLY A 58 29.23 25.36 -3.33
CA GLY A 58 30.19 24.58 -2.56
C GLY A 58 29.64 23.27 -2.00
N VAL A 59 28.34 22.97 -2.15
CA VAL A 59 27.77 21.67 -1.79
C VAL A 59 28.02 20.66 -2.90
N GLU A 60 28.63 19.53 -2.55
CA GLU A 60 28.91 18.43 -3.48
C GLU A 60 27.80 17.39 -3.49
N GLN A 61 27.41 16.94 -2.29
CA GLN A 61 26.41 15.88 -2.12
C GLN A 61 25.73 15.99 -0.77
N ILE A 62 24.52 15.43 -0.70
CA ILE A 62 23.75 15.33 0.54
C ILE A 62 23.52 13.87 0.86
N VAL A 63 23.89 13.50 2.09
CA VAL A 63 23.67 12.17 2.64
C VAL A 63 22.59 12.25 3.71
N GLU A 64 21.43 11.67 3.44
CA GLU A 64 20.38 11.51 4.44
C GLU A 64 20.77 10.42 5.43
N ILE A 65 20.72 10.73 6.73
CA ILE A 65 21.04 9.76 7.80
C ILE A 65 19.76 9.10 8.31
N SER A 66 18.70 9.89 8.47
CA SER A 66 17.40 9.43 8.97
C SER A 66 16.52 8.97 7.81
N SER A 67 15.64 8.01 8.09
CA SER A 67 14.60 7.60 7.14
C SER A 67 13.78 8.81 6.64
N PRO A 68 13.52 8.94 5.33
CA PRO A 68 12.69 10.02 4.79
C PRO A 68 11.19 9.86 5.12
N PHE A 69 10.78 8.70 5.64
CA PHE A 69 9.43 8.41 6.15
C PHE A 69 9.54 8.14 7.65
N LYS A 70 9.25 9.13 8.50
CA LYS A 70 9.48 9.03 9.95
C LYS A 70 8.35 8.26 10.61
N LEU A 71 7.10 8.69 10.41
CA LEU A 71 5.92 8.12 11.04
C LEU A 71 5.69 6.67 10.63
N ALA A 72 5.96 6.32 9.37
CA ALA A 72 5.83 4.95 8.89
C ALA A 72 7.01 4.05 9.29
N SER A 73 8.11 4.60 9.82
CA SER A 73 9.32 3.82 10.10
C SER A 73 9.24 3.01 11.38
N ARG A 74 9.87 1.83 11.35
CA ARG A 74 10.09 1.00 12.53
C ARG A 74 11.09 1.62 13.52
N GLU A 75 11.96 2.49 13.04
CA GLU A 75 12.88 3.30 13.86
C GLU A 75 12.07 4.21 14.81
N TRP A 76 11.00 4.82 14.32
CA TRP A 76 10.14 5.69 15.11
C TRP A 76 9.10 4.92 15.93
N ARG A 77 8.54 3.84 15.37
CA ARG A 77 7.57 2.96 16.04
C ARG A 77 8.02 1.51 15.95
N PRO A 78 8.69 0.98 16.99
CA PRO A 78 9.22 -0.39 16.97
C PRO A 78 8.16 -1.50 17.03
N GLN A 79 6.93 -1.21 17.46
CA GLN A 79 5.86 -2.20 17.60
C GLN A 79 5.01 -2.28 16.34
N ASP A 80 4.67 -3.49 15.91
CA ASP A 80 3.81 -3.72 14.74
C ASP A 80 2.44 -3.04 14.92
N THR A 81 1.96 -2.42 13.84
CA THR A 81 0.58 -1.95 13.76
C THR A 81 -0.33 -3.12 13.41
N ILE A 82 -1.37 -3.31 14.21
CA ILE A 82 -2.48 -4.20 13.89
C ILE A 82 -3.68 -3.33 13.54
N VAL A 83 -4.20 -3.52 12.33
CA VAL A 83 -5.33 -2.75 11.80
C VAL A 83 -6.60 -3.56 11.95
N THR A 84 -7.58 -3.03 12.69
CA THR A 84 -8.91 -3.63 12.84
C THR A 84 -9.85 -3.08 11.78
N VAL A 85 -10.53 -3.97 11.05
CA VAL A 85 -11.56 -3.64 10.06
C VAL A 85 -12.81 -4.42 10.42
N GLY A 86 -13.81 -3.77 11.01
CA GLY A 86 -15.00 -4.46 11.55
C GLY A 86 -14.60 -5.52 12.59
N ASN A 87 -14.90 -6.79 12.31
CA ASN A 87 -14.55 -7.95 13.13
C ASN A 87 -13.22 -8.63 12.72
N ALA A 88 -12.53 -8.13 11.68
CA ALA A 88 -11.28 -8.67 11.18
C ALA A 88 -10.07 -7.85 11.65
N GLN A 89 -8.90 -8.49 11.68
CA GLN A 89 -7.62 -7.84 11.98
C GLN A 89 -6.60 -8.16 10.88
N ILE A 90 -5.74 -7.19 10.55
CA ILE A 90 -4.64 -7.32 9.60
C ILE A 90 -3.35 -6.91 10.31
N GLY A 91 -2.29 -7.72 10.18
CA GLY A 91 -1.00 -7.50 10.84
C GLY A 91 -0.75 -8.38 12.06
N GLY A 92 -1.75 -9.14 12.51
CA GLY A 92 -1.64 -10.08 13.62
C GLY A 92 -0.94 -11.40 13.27
N ASP A 93 -1.23 -12.43 14.07
CA ASP A 93 -0.65 -13.77 13.98
C ASP A 93 -1.23 -14.64 12.87
N ARG A 94 -2.40 -14.26 12.33
CA ARG A 94 -3.10 -14.94 11.23
C ARG A 94 -2.95 -14.19 9.91
N VAL A 95 -3.04 -14.94 8.81
CA VAL A 95 -3.12 -14.36 7.46
C VAL A 95 -4.57 -13.98 7.17
N THR A 96 -4.80 -12.72 6.82
CA THR A 96 -6.13 -12.21 6.48
C THR A 96 -6.46 -12.44 5.00
N PHE A 97 -7.65 -12.95 4.71
CA PHE A 97 -8.13 -13.13 3.35
C PHE A 97 -9.13 -12.04 2.96
N ILE A 98 -8.83 -11.31 1.90
CA ILE A 98 -9.71 -10.32 1.28
C ILE A 98 -10.13 -10.87 -0.08
N ALA A 99 -11.40 -11.20 -0.26
CA ALA A 99 -11.85 -11.86 -1.48
C ALA A 99 -13.21 -11.31 -1.93
N GLY A 100 -13.46 -11.40 -3.24
CA GLY A 100 -14.68 -10.89 -3.85
C GLY A 100 -14.46 -10.56 -5.32
N PRO A 101 -15.49 -10.08 -6.03
CA PRO A 101 -15.36 -9.84 -7.46
C PRO A 101 -14.47 -8.62 -7.77
N CYS A 102 -13.98 -8.58 -9.01
CA CYS A 102 -13.25 -7.40 -9.49
C CYS A 102 -14.13 -6.14 -9.46
N SER A 103 -15.37 -6.27 -9.96
CA SER A 103 -16.38 -5.21 -10.00
C SER A 103 -17.67 -5.71 -9.37
N VAL A 104 -18.46 -4.80 -8.81
CA VAL A 104 -19.85 -5.09 -8.45
C VAL A 104 -20.68 -5.03 -9.74
N GLU A 105 -21.24 -6.16 -10.17
CA GLU A 105 -21.94 -6.26 -11.46
C GLU A 105 -23.46 -6.30 -11.28
N SER A 106 -23.93 -7.04 -10.26
CA SER A 106 -25.32 -7.08 -9.84
C SER A 106 -25.43 -7.54 -8.39
N LEU A 107 -26.62 -7.38 -7.78
CA LEU A 107 -26.88 -7.87 -6.44
C LEU A 107 -26.74 -9.40 -6.35
N GLU A 108 -27.34 -10.13 -7.28
CA GLU A 108 -27.29 -11.60 -7.32
C GLU A 108 -25.85 -12.11 -7.44
N GLN A 109 -25.07 -11.53 -8.35
CA GLN A 109 -23.67 -11.88 -8.55
C GLN A 109 -22.83 -11.61 -7.30
N THR A 110 -23.02 -10.44 -6.69
CA THR A 110 -22.24 -10.03 -5.51
C THR A 110 -22.59 -10.85 -4.28
N LEU A 111 -23.88 -11.13 -4.04
CA LEU A 111 -24.34 -12.00 -2.96
C LEU A 111 -23.83 -13.44 -3.12
N SER A 112 -23.90 -13.97 -4.34
CA SER A 112 -23.38 -15.30 -4.65
C SER A 112 -21.89 -15.40 -4.30
N VAL A 113 -21.08 -14.44 -4.74
CA VAL A 113 -19.65 -14.40 -4.40
C VAL A 113 -19.43 -14.23 -2.89
N ALA A 114 -20.16 -13.32 -2.24
CA ALA A 114 -20.02 -13.08 -0.81
C ALA A 114 -20.25 -14.35 0.03
N ARG A 115 -21.29 -15.13 -0.29
CA ARG A 115 -21.57 -16.43 0.35
C ARG A 115 -20.44 -17.42 0.14
N ILE A 116 -19.96 -17.54 -1.11
CA ILE A 116 -18.87 -18.45 -1.49
C ILE A 116 -17.59 -18.12 -0.72
N VAL A 117 -17.17 -16.85 -0.73
CA VAL A 117 -15.90 -16.46 -0.10
C VAL A 117 -15.99 -16.49 1.43
N SER A 118 -17.13 -16.12 2.02
CA SER A 118 -17.36 -16.24 3.46
C SER A 118 -17.28 -17.70 3.91
N ALA A 119 -17.98 -18.61 3.24
CA ALA A 119 -17.95 -20.04 3.56
C ALA A 119 -16.55 -20.68 3.39
N ALA A 120 -15.73 -20.15 2.49
CA ALA A 120 -14.35 -20.59 2.28
C ALA A 120 -13.33 -19.95 3.24
N GLY A 121 -13.74 -18.99 4.09
CA GLY A 121 -12.91 -18.41 5.13
C GLY A 121 -12.33 -17.02 4.82
N ALA A 122 -12.93 -16.26 3.91
CA ALA A 122 -12.61 -14.85 3.76
C ALA A 122 -12.91 -14.07 5.04
N ASN A 123 -12.11 -13.02 5.31
CA ASN A 123 -12.30 -12.14 6.45
C ASN A 123 -12.87 -10.78 6.04
N LEU A 124 -12.60 -10.34 4.80
CA LEU A 124 -13.16 -9.13 4.22
C LEU A 124 -13.73 -9.44 2.83
N LEU A 125 -14.83 -8.77 2.49
CA LEU A 125 -15.40 -8.77 1.15
C LEU A 125 -14.85 -7.58 0.36
N ARG A 126 -14.33 -7.82 -0.86
CA ARG A 126 -13.96 -6.74 -1.78
C ARG A 126 -14.92 -6.63 -2.97
N GLY A 127 -15.03 -5.44 -3.55
CA GLY A 127 -15.76 -5.23 -4.81
C GLY A 127 -15.62 -3.82 -5.33
N GLY A 128 -15.23 -3.65 -6.60
CA GLY A 128 -15.10 -2.33 -7.21
C GLY A 128 -16.45 -1.74 -7.62
N ALA A 129 -16.93 -0.73 -6.90
CA ALA A 129 -18.12 0.03 -7.28
C ALA A 129 -17.82 1.10 -8.36
N PHE A 130 -16.59 1.60 -8.35
CA PHE A 130 -16.04 2.52 -9.34
C PHE A 130 -14.82 1.87 -10.01
N LYS A 131 -14.69 2.00 -11.34
CA LYS A 131 -13.62 1.34 -12.10
C LYS A 131 -12.75 2.35 -12.86
N PRO A 132 -11.45 2.47 -12.55
CA PRO A 132 -10.54 3.29 -13.34
C PRO A 132 -10.18 2.56 -14.64
N ARG A 133 -10.90 2.86 -15.73
CA ARG A 133 -10.71 2.19 -17.03
C ARG A 133 -9.89 3.05 -17.98
N THR A 134 -9.02 2.38 -18.74
CA THR A 134 -8.24 3.02 -19.81
C THR A 134 -9.13 3.43 -20.99
N SER A 135 -10.23 2.71 -21.23
CA SER A 135 -11.19 3.01 -22.31
C SER A 135 -12.51 3.50 -21.72
N PRO A 136 -13.10 4.60 -22.26
CA PRO A 136 -14.39 5.12 -21.80
C PRO A 136 -15.56 4.20 -22.14
N TYR A 137 -15.42 3.30 -23.12
CA TYR A 137 -16.46 2.33 -23.53
C TYR A 137 -16.52 1.09 -22.64
N SER A 138 -15.57 0.95 -21.72
CA SER A 138 -15.58 -0.13 -20.75
C SER A 138 -16.63 0.10 -19.67
N PHE A 139 -17.08 -0.97 -19.02
CA PHE A 139 -17.88 -0.87 -17.80
C PHE A 139 -17.16 -0.01 -16.74
N GLN A 140 -17.82 1.07 -16.31
CA GLN A 140 -17.28 2.09 -15.39
C GLN A 140 -17.58 1.78 -13.90
N GLY A 141 -18.37 0.75 -13.63
CA GLY A 141 -18.91 0.46 -12.30
C GLY A 141 -20.34 1.00 -12.12
N LEU A 142 -20.99 0.58 -11.04
CA LEU A 142 -22.36 0.99 -10.68
C LEU A 142 -22.40 2.22 -9.76
N GLY A 143 -21.25 2.80 -9.41
CA GLY A 143 -21.16 3.94 -8.53
C GLY A 143 -21.80 3.66 -7.16
N GLU A 144 -22.62 4.58 -6.66
CA GLU A 144 -23.27 4.45 -5.36
C GLU A 144 -24.16 3.19 -5.24
N ASP A 145 -24.86 2.81 -6.30
CA ASP A 145 -25.69 1.59 -6.25
C ASP A 145 -24.82 0.33 -6.10
N GLY A 146 -23.62 0.36 -6.66
CA GLY A 146 -22.60 -0.67 -6.41
C GLY A 146 -22.14 -0.71 -4.95
N LEU A 147 -22.02 0.46 -4.29
CA LEU A 147 -21.68 0.54 -2.87
C LEU A 147 -22.81 -0.04 -1.99
N LYS A 148 -24.08 0.28 -2.29
CA LYS A 148 -25.25 -0.26 -1.59
C LYS A 148 -25.30 -1.78 -1.70
N ILE A 149 -25.10 -2.31 -2.92
CA ILE A 149 -25.04 -3.76 -3.17
C ILE A 149 -23.91 -4.39 -2.35
N LEU A 150 -22.71 -3.81 -2.37
CA LEU A 150 -21.56 -4.36 -1.66
C LEU A 150 -21.77 -4.37 -0.14
N ARG A 151 -22.35 -3.28 0.41
CA ARG A 151 -22.72 -3.19 1.83
C ARG A 151 -23.74 -4.26 2.20
N GLN A 152 -24.82 -4.38 1.43
CA GLN A 152 -25.85 -5.40 1.66
C GLN A 152 -25.25 -6.81 1.64
N ALA A 153 -24.35 -7.09 0.69
CA ALA A 153 -23.71 -8.39 0.60
C ALA A 153 -22.76 -8.67 1.77
N GLY A 154 -21.97 -7.68 2.19
CA GLY A 154 -21.11 -7.80 3.37
C GLY A 154 -21.92 -8.08 4.64
N ASP A 155 -23.03 -7.36 4.84
CA ASP A 155 -23.90 -7.52 6.00
C ASP A 155 -24.57 -8.90 6.03
N GLU A 156 -25.01 -9.41 4.88
CA GLU A 156 -25.66 -10.71 4.79
C GLU A 156 -24.76 -11.86 5.28
N VAL A 157 -23.46 -11.78 4.98
CA VAL A 157 -22.49 -12.84 5.34
C VAL A 157 -21.58 -12.47 6.51
N GLY A 158 -21.84 -11.33 7.16
CA GLY A 158 -21.06 -10.85 8.31
C GLY A 158 -19.61 -10.47 7.99
N LEU A 159 -19.33 -10.07 6.75
CA LEU A 159 -17.99 -9.66 6.31
C LEU A 159 -17.88 -8.13 6.21
N PRO A 160 -16.87 -7.49 6.84
CA PRO A 160 -16.52 -6.11 6.56
C PRO A 160 -16.08 -5.93 5.10
N ILE A 161 -16.38 -4.76 4.54
CA ILE A 161 -16.15 -4.51 3.11
C ILE A 161 -14.97 -3.55 2.87
N VAL A 162 -14.23 -3.80 1.79
CA VAL A 162 -13.21 -2.89 1.26
C VAL A 162 -13.49 -2.57 -0.21
N THR A 163 -13.45 -1.28 -0.57
CA THR A 163 -13.69 -0.81 -1.94
C THR A 163 -12.83 0.39 -2.29
N GLU A 164 -12.58 0.59 -3.59
CA GLU A 164 -11.66 1.61 -4.08
C GLU A 164 -12.31 2.99 -4.12
N VAL A 165 -11.56 4.00 -3.67
CA VAL A 165 -11.88 5.41 -3.88
C VAL A 165 -10.96 5.99 -4.96
N MET A 166 -11.55 6.66 -5.94
CA MET A 166 -10.82 7.10 -7.15
C MET A 166 -10.41 8.58 -7.12
N ASP A 167 -11.13 9.41 -6.38
CA ASP A 167 -10.97 10.86 -6.38
C ASP A 167 -11.38 11.45 -5.03
N THR A 168 -11.11 12.74 -4.84
CA THR A 168 -11.35 13.46 -3.58
C THR A 168 -12.83 13.76 -3.30
N GLU A 169 -13.67 13.75 -4.33
CA GLU A 169 -15.09 14.11 -4.24
C GLU A 169 -15.90 12.93 -3.69
N THR A 170 -15.55 11.71 -4.11
CA THR A 170 -16.24 10.47 -3.73
C THR A 170 -15.80 9.91 -2.37
N VAL A 171 -14.73 10.43 -1.74
CA VAL A 171 -14.23 9.90 -0.44
C VAL A 171 -15.33 9.79 0.61
N GLY A 172 -16.09 10.88 0.84
CA GLY A 172 -17.13 10.88 1.88
C GLY A 172 -18.28 9.93 1.58
N LEU A 173 -18.61 9.76 0.29
CA LEU A 173 -19.63 8.81 -0.15
C LEU A 173 -19.15 7.37 0.04
N VAL A 174 -17.93 7.03 -0.38
CA VAL A 174 -17.40 5.66 -0.22
C VAL A 174 -17.26 5.32 1.27
N GLU A 175 -16.78 6.27 2.08
CA GLU A 175 -16.59 6.13 3.53
C GLU A 175 -17.89 5.79 4.27
N SER A 176 -19.06 6.27 3.82
CA SER A 176 -20.34 6.01 4.49
C SER A 176 -20.85 4.57 4.31
N TYR A 177 -20.40 3.86 3.27
CA TYR A 177 -20.79 2.47 3.00
C TYR A 177 -19.71 1.45 3.40
N THR A 178 -18.44 1.85 3.44
CA THR A 178 -17.31 0.90 3.58
C THR A 178 -16.74 0.78 4.99
N ASP A 179 -16.03 -0.32 5.25
CA ASP A 179 -15.27 -0.53 6.48
C ASP A 179 -13.79 -0.19 6.29
N MET A 180 -13.30 -0.21 5.04
CA MET A 180 -11.92 0.12 4.68
C MET A 180 -11.87 0.76 3.29
N LEU A 181 -11.14 1.87 3.15
CA LEU A 181 -10.94 2.55 1.87
C LEU A 181 -9.71 1.99 1.15
N GLN A 182 -9.84 1.56 -0.10
CA GLN A 182 -8.69 1.21 -0.94
C GLN A 182 -8.25 2.41 -1.78
N VAL A 183 -6.95 2.72 -1.74
CA VAL A 183 -6.28 3.57 -2.72
C VAL A 183 -5.58 2.68 -3.72
N GLY A 184 -6.08 2.65 -4.95
CA GLY A 184 -5.50 1.83 -6.03
C GLY A 184 -4.13 2.32 -6.49
N SER A 185 -3.37 1.45 -7.15
CA SER A 185 -1.99 1.70 -7.59
C SER A 185 -1.80 2.91 -8.49
N ARG A 186 -2.83 3.29 -9.26
CA ARG A 186 -2.81 4.49 -10.12
C ARG A 186 -2.86 5.79 -9.31
N ASN A 187 -3.40 5.71 -8.10
CA ASN A 187 -3.58 6.83 -7.19
C ASN A 187 -2.58 6.81 -6.02
N MET A 188 -1.61 5.89 -5.99
CA MET A 188 -0.63 5.81 -4.89
C MET A 188 0.13 7.13 -4.68
N GLN A 189 0.35 7.92 -5.73
CA GLN A 189 0.99 9.25 -5.66
C GLN A 189 0.01 10.40 -5.91
N ASN A 190 -1.29 10.14 -5.85
CA ASN A 190 -2.30 11.21 -5.86
C ASN A 190 -2.34 11.84 -4.46
N PHE A 191 -1.36 12.70 -4.15
CA PHE A 191 -1.17 13.25 -2.80
C PHE A 191 -2.39 14.04 -2.30
N SER A 192 -3.17 14.65 -3.20
CA SER A 192 -4.43 15.30 -2.84
C SER A 192 -5.44 14.29 -2.32
N LEU A 193 -5.57 13.13 -2.98
CA LEU A 193 -6.39 12.02 -2.50
C LEU A 193 -5.84 11.44 -1.20
N LEU A 194 -4.53 11.17 -1.10
CA LEU A 194 -3.91 10.62 0.13
C LEU A 194 -4.19 11.49 1.36
N LYS A 195 -4.04 12.83 1.23
CA LYS A 195 -4.37 13.78 2.30
C LYS A 195 -5.85 13.79 2.66
N LYS A 196 -6.74 13.57 1.69
CA LYS A 196 -8.19 13.51 1.90
C LYS A 196 -8.60 12.23 2.61
N VAL A 197 -8.10 11.06 2.16
CA VAL A 197 -8.39 9.77 2.81
C VAL A 197 -7.69 9.64 4.17
N GLY A 198 -6.55 10.30 4.38
CA GLY A 198 -5.90 10.37 5.69
C GLY A 198 -6.68 11.15 6.75
N LYS A 199 -7.75 11.86 6.37
CA LYS A 199 -8.72 12.46 7.31
C LYS A 199 -9.92 11.56 7.59
N SER A 200 -10.06 10.43 6.89
CA SER A 200 -11.09 9.44 7.15
C SER A 200 -10.85 8.75 8.48
N LYS A 201 -11.92 8.29 9.12
CA LYS A 201 -11.85 7.45 10.32
C LYS A 201 -11.74 5.96 9.99
N LYS A 202 -11.82 5.59 8.71
CA LYS A 202 -11.73 4.21 8.24
C LYS A 202 -10.27 3.83 7.96
N PRO A 203 -9.89 2.56 8.19
CA PRO A 203 -8.62 2.04 7.71
C PRO A 203 -8.42 2.21 6.21
N ILE A 204 -7.15 2.37 5.80
CA ILE A 204 -6.77 2.59 4.39
C ILE A 204 -5.94 1.41 3.88
N LEU A 205 -6.34 0.81 2.77
CA LEU A 205 -5.55 -0.14 2.00
C LEU A 205 -4.80 0.59 0.89
N LEU A 206 -3.51 0.80 1.05
CA LEU A 206 -2.67 1.50 0.08
C LEU A 206 -1.96 0.50 -0.83
N LYS A 207 -2.37 0.43 -2.10
CA LYS A 207 -1.67 -0.38 -3.10
C LYS A 207 -0.40 0.29 -3.59
N ARG A 208 0.69 -0.47 -3.67
CA ARG A 208 1.94 -0.02 -4.31
C ARG A 208 1.68 0.41 -5.76
N GLY A 209 2.34 1.50 -6.15
CA GLY A 209 2.28 2.08 -7.48
C GLY A 209 3.03 1.24 -8.50
N LEU A 210 2.64 1.35 -9.77
CA LEU A 210 3.12 0.44 -10.83
C LEU A 210 4.63 0.53 -11.10
N ALA A 211 5.29 1.61 -10.71
CA ALA A 211 6.73 1.82 -10.86
C ALA A 211 7.37 2.35 -9.56
N ALA A 212 6.65 2.24 -8.45
CA ALA A 212 7.10 2.81 -7.19
C ALA A 212 8.16 1.93 -6.52
N THR A 213 9.19 2.55 -5.98
CA THR A 213 10.11 1.92 -5.03
C THR A 213 9.43 1.66 -3.68
N VAL A 214 10.05 0.83 -2.82
CA VAL A 214 9.58 0.64 -1.44
C VAL A 214 9.58 1.97 -0.68
N GLN A 215 10.63 2.78 -0.83
CA GLN A 215 10.73 4.09 -0.21
C GLN A 215 9.58 5.03 -0.63
N GLU A 216 9.26 5.12 -1.93
CA GLU A 216 8.14 5.94 -2.40
C GLU A 216 6.78 5.43 -1.90
N THR A 217 6.65 4.12 -1.72
CA THR A 217 5.43 3.52 -1.14
C THR A 217 5.29 3.91 0.33
N LEU A 218 6.38 3.87 1.11
CA LEU A 218 6.38 4.30 2.51
C LEU A 218 6.19 5.80 2.66
N LEU A 219 6.71 6.62 1.74
CA LEU A 219 6.43 8.05 1.67
C LEU A 219 4.96 8.33 1.34
N ALA A 220 4.33 7.56 0.46
CA ALA A 220 2.89 7.67 0.22
C ALA A 220 2.07 7.34 1.48
N ALA A 221 2.47 6.33 2.25
CA ALA A 221 1.88 6.05 3.56
C ALA A 221 2.11 7.20 4.55
N GLU A 222 3.30 7.80 4.56
CA GLU A 222 3.64 8.97 5.38
C GLU A 222 2.67 10.14 5.16
N TYR A 223 2.23 10.39 3.92
CA TYR A 223 1.21 11.43 3.64
C TYR A 223 -0.14 11.16 4.32
N ILE A 224 -0.54 9.89 4.46
CA ILE A 224 -1.78 9.49 5.13
C ILE A 224 -1.60 9.61 6.65
N LEU A 225 -0.44 9.17 7.17
CA LEU A 225 -0.08 9.29 8.59
C LEU A 225 -0.02 10.75 9.05
N ASP A 226 0.65 11.62 8.28
CA ASP A 226 0.76 13.06 8.54
C ASP A 226 -0.60 13.76 8.52
N ALA A 227 -1.55 13.25 7.74
CA ALA A 227 -2.94 13.72 7.73
C ALA A 227 -3.77 13.25 8.94
N GLY A 228 -3.26 12.30 9.73
CA GLY A 228 -3.81 11.90 11.04
C GLY A 228 -4.39 10.49 11.13
N ASN A 229 -4.30 9.66 10.08
CA ASN A 229 -4.84 8.29 10.12
C ASN A 229 -3.72 7.25 10.17
N GLU A 230 -3.60 6.59 11.32
CA GLU A 230 -2.59 5.55 11.58
C GLU A 230 -2.97 4.14 11.09
N ASN A 231 -4.20 3.94 10.64
CA ASN A 231 -4.74 2.63 10.30
C ASN A 231 -4.49 2.31 8.81
N ILE A 232 -3.24 2.03 8.46
CA ILE A 232 -2.83 1.78 7.07
C ILE A 232 -2.39 0.33 6.90
N VAL A 233 -2.85 -0.30 5.84
CA VAL A 233 -2.37 -1.59 5.33
C VAL A 233 -1.73 -1.36 3.97
N LEU A 234 -0.49 -1.80 3.81
CA LEU A 234 0.23 -1.74 2.54
C LEU A 234 -0.09 -2.98 1.70
N CYS A 235 -0.21 -2.83 0.39
CA CYS A 235 -0.49 -3.94 -0.51
C CYS A 235 0.53 -3.98 -1.66
N GLU A 236 1.41 -4.99 -1.62
CA GLU A 236 2.29 -5.34 -2.74
C GLU A 236 1.44 -6.01 -3.83
N ARG A 237 1.59 -5.57 -5.08
CA ARG A 237 0.68 -5.95 -6.18
C ARG A 237 1.38 -6.05 -7.54
N GLY A 238 2.70 -6.05 -7.52
CA GLY A 238 3.58 -6.09 -8.67
C GLY A 238 3.91 -4.72 -9.26
N VAL A 239 5.14 -4.64 -9.76
CA VAL A 239 5.70 -3.49 -10.47
C VAL A 239 5.87 -3.79 -11.97
N ARG A 240 5.94 -2.75 -12.77
CA ARG A 240 6.20 -2.82 -14.20
C ARG A 240 7.69 -3.12 -14.40
N THR A 241 7.94 -4.14 -15.20
CA THR A 241 9.29 -4.53 -15.64
C THR A 241 9.25 -4.77 -17.14
N VAL A 242 10.34 -5.28 -17.70
CA VAL A 242 10.41 -5.75 -19.09
C VAL A 242 9.75 -7.13 -19.31
N SER A 243 9.31 -7.79 -18.24
CA SER A 243 8.66 -9.11 -18.30
C SER A 243 7.32 -9.06 -19.03
N ASP A 244 7.07 -10.02 -19.92
CA ASP A 244 5.82 -10.19 -20.68
C ASP A 244 4.97 -11.39 -20.23
N HIS A 245 5.52 -12.28 -19.39
CA HIS A 245 4.80 -13.48 -18.92
C HIS A 245 3.80 -13.19 -17.80
N THR A 246 3.80 -12.01 -17.17
CA THR A 246 2.82 -11.58 -16.17
C THR A 246 2.42 -10.13 -16.42
N ARG A 247 1.22 -9.71 -16.01
CA ARG A 247 0.78 -8.31 -16.14
C ARG A 247 1.73 -7.35 -15.41
N PHE A 248 2.23 -7.76 -14.24
CA PHE A 248 3.27 -7.09 -13.47
C PHE A 248 4.15 -8.13 -12.78
N THR A 249 5.42 -7.81 -12.51
CA THR A 249 6.30 -8.69 -11.73
C THR A 249 5.99 -8.47 -10.25
N LEU A 250 5.46 -9.49 -9.57
CA LEU A 250 5.28 -9.45 -8.12
C LEU A 250 6.64 -9.33 -7.42
N ASP A 251 6.88 -8.23 -6.73
CA ASP A 251 8.11 -8.01 -5.99
C ASP A 251 7.99 -8.61 -4.59
N VAL A 252 8.15 -9.93 -4.51
CA VAL A 252 8.09 -10.68 -3.24
C VAL A 252 9.13 -10.18 -2.24
N SER A 253 10.27 -9.64 -2.73
CA SER A 253 11.33 -9.10 -1.87
C SER A 253 10.94 -7.81 -1.14
N ALA A 254 9.95 -7.08 -1.66
CA ALA A 254 9.43 -5.88 -1.01
C ALA A 254 8.75 -6.19 0.33
N ILE A 255 8.16 -7.38 0.49
CA ILE A 255 7.43 -7.78 1.70
C ILE A 255 8.35 -7.77 2.94
N PRO A 256 9.46 -8.54 2.99
CA PRO A 256 10.37 -8.49 4.13
C PRO A 256 11.13 -7.15 4.23
N ALA A 257 11.37 -6.47 3.10
CA ALA A 257 11.97 -5.15 3.12
C ALA A 257 11.09 -4.12 3.84
N ILE A 258 9.78 -4.10 3.53
CA ILE A 258 8.79 -3.25 4.19
C ILE A 258 8.69 -3.61 5.68
N GLN A 259 8.59 -4.89 6.03
CA GLN A 259 8.49 -5.31 7.44
C GLN A 259 9.71 -4.94 8.29
N ARG A 260 10.91 -4.88 7.68
CA ARG A 260 12.11 -4.39 8.35
C ARG A 260 12.10 -2.88 8.53
N LEU A 261 11.63 -2.14 7.52
CA LEU A 261 11.67 -0.68 7.49
C LEU A 261 10.49 -0.01 8.19
N SER A 262 9.34 -0.69 8.26
CA SER A 262 8.06 -0.14 8.69
C SER A 262 7.36 -1.08 9.66
N HIS A 263 6.53 -0.51 10.53
CA HIS A 263 5.63 -1.23 11.42
C HIS A 263 4.25 -1.49 10.79
N LEU A 264 3.98 -0.93 9.61
CA LEU A 264 2.69 -1.10 8.93
C LEU A 264 2.56 -2.53 8.38
N PRO A 265 1.37 -3.15 8.47
CA PRO A 265 1.15 -4.47 7.90
C PRO A 265 1.20 -4.42 6.38
N VAL A 266 1.74 -5.48 5.77
CA VAL A 266 1.85 -5.66 4.32
C VAL A 266 1.13 -6.93 3.87
N ILE A 267 0.24 -6.78 2.89
CA ILE A 267 -0.47 -7.88 2.22
C ILE A 267 -0.05 -7.99 0.75
N VAL A 268 -0.49 -9.05 0.08
CA VAL A 268 -0.23 -9.27 -1.35
C VAL A 268 -1.52 -9.34 -2.18
N ASP A 269 -1.48 -8.77 -3.39
CA ASP A 269 -2.51 -8.91 -4.42
C ASP A 269 -1.93 -9.67 -5.64
N PRO A 270 -1.99 -11.01 -5.61
CA PRO A 270 -1.47 -11.84 -6.70
C PRO A 270 -2.37 -11.81 -7.93
N SER A 271 -3.67 -11.52 -7.80
CA SER A 271 -4.61 -11.46 -8.94
C SER A 271 -4.19 -10.38 -9.93
N HIS A 272 -4.00 -9.15 -9.46
CA HIS A 272 -3.61 -8.06 -10.34
C HIS A 272 -2.13 -8.07 -10.72
N ALA A 273 -1.25 -8.66 -9.89
CA ALA A 273 0.16 -8.85 -10.24
C ALA A 273 0.28 -9.82 -11.43
N ALA A 274 -0.30 -11.02 -11.29
CA ALA A 274 -0.28 -12.03 -12.35
C ALA A 274 -1.01 -11.58 -13.61
N GLY A 275 -2.25 -11.08 -13.44
CA GLY A 275 -3.20 -10.89 -14.54
C GLY A 275 -3.65 -12.19 -15.21
N LYS A 276 -3.40 -13.34 -14.57
CA LYS A 276 -3.86 -14.67 -15.02
C LYS A 276 -4.10 -15.59 -13.82
N ARG A 277 -5.18 -16.36 -13.87
CA ARG A 277 -5.65 -17.23 -12.78
C ARG A 277 -4.63 -18.29 -12.37
N SER A 278 -3.94 -18.90 -13.33
CA SER A 278 -2.97 -19.99 -13.07
C SER A 278 -1.79 -19.58 -12.19
N SER A 279 -1.48 -18.28 -12.11
CA SER A 279 -0.40 -17.76 -11.28
C SER A 279 -0.88 -17.20 -9.93
N VAL A 280 -2.18 -17.09 -9.69
CA VAL A 280 -2.72 -16.45 -8.46
C VAL A 280 -2.34 -17.25 -7.22
N ILE A 281 -2.61 -18.55 -7.20
CA ILE A 281 -2.29 -19.40 -6.03
C ILE A 281 -0.77 -19.45 -5.79
N PRO A 282 0.09 -19.80 -6.76
CA PRO A 282 1.54 -19.84 -6.52
C PRO A 282 2.12 -18.53 -5.98
N LEU A 283 1.67 -17.38 -6.51
CA LEU A 283 2.13 -16.07 -6.06
C LEU A 283 1.57 -15.68 -4.68
N ALA A 284 0.35 -16.08 -4.34
CA ALA A 284 -0.19 -15.94 -2.99
C ALA A 284 0.68 -16.68 -1.97
N LEU A 285 1.03 -17.93 -2.27
CA LEU A 285 1.88 -18.75 -1.41
C LEU A 285 3.28 -18.15 -1.26
N ALA A 286 3.88 -17.68 -2.35
CA ALA A 286 5.19 -17.02 -2.32
C ALA A 286 5.16 -15.75 -1.45
N GLY A 287 4.13 -14.92 -1.58
CA GLY A 287 3.97 -13.71 -0.78
C GLY A 287 3.80 -14.00 0.71
N VAL A 288 2.98 -14.99 1.06
CA VAL A 288 2.79 -15.40 2.46
C VAL A 288 4.05 -16.02 3.02
N ALA A 289 4.74 -16.90 2.28
CA ALA A 289 6.01 -17.49 2.68
C ALA A 289 7.10 -16.42 2.93
N ALA A 290 7.07 -15.31 2.18
CA ALA A 290 7.95 -14.17 2.39
C ALA A 290 7.54 -13.26 3.56
N GLY A 291 6.40 -13.54 4.21
CA GLY A 291 5.96 -12.88 5.44
C GLY A 291 4.67 -12.08 5.34
N ALA A 292 4.00 -12.01 4.19
CA ALA A 292 2.79 -11.19 4.02
C ALA A 292 1.70 -11.57 5.04
N GLN A 293 1.06 -10.55 5.62
CA GLN A 293 0.05 -10.68 6.68
C GLN A 293 -1.37 -10.83 6.13
N GLY A 294 -1.52 -10.91 4.81
CA GLY A 294 -2.81 -11.10 4.16
C GLY A 294 -2.66 -11.30 2.66
N VAL A 295 -3.75 -11.78 2.05
CA VAL A 295 -3.87 -11.99 0.61
C VAL A 295 -5.18 -11.37 0.13
N MET A 296 -5.11 -10.55 -0.90
CA MET A 296 -6.28 -10.04 -1.60
C MET A 296 -6.40 -10.67 -2.99
N VAL A 297 -7.53 -11.32 -3.26
CA VAL A 297 -7.78 -12.02 -4.54
C VAL A 297 -9.13 -11.67 -5.14
N GLU A 298 -9.23 -11.87 -6.45
CA GLU A 298 -10.48 -11.76 -7.20
C GLU A 298 -11.13 -13.13 -7.33
N VAL A 299 -12.45 -13.21 -7.10
CA VAL A 299 -13.24 -14.44 -7.19
C VAL A 299 -14.50 -14.16 -7.98
N HIS A 300 -14.81 -15.02 -8.96
CA HIS A 300 -16.03 -14.94 -9.76
C HIS A 300 -16.58 -16.34 -10.02
N PRO A 301 -17.91 -16.58 -9.91
CA PRO A 301 -18.50 -17.89 -10.18
C PRO A 301 -18.42 -18.26 -11.67
N ASP A 302 -18.45 -17.26 -12.55
CA ASP A 302 -18.35 -17.44 -14.00
C ASP A 302 -17.37 -16.41 -14.61
N PRO A 303 -16.04 -16.59 -14.48
CA PRO A 303 -15.06 -15.61 -14.93
C PRO A 303 -15.13 -15.31 -16.44
N ALA A 304 -15.69 -16.22 -17.24
CA ALA A 304 -15.84 -16.04 -18.69
C ALA A 304 -16.87 -14.97 -19.05
N ARG A 305 -17.84 -14.70 -18.16
CA ARG A 305 -18.88 -13.67 -18.33
C ARG A 305 -18.66 -12.41 -17.51
N ALA A 306 -17.55 -12.31 -16.77
CA ALA A 306 -17.26 -11.15 -15.94
C ALA A 306 -17.09 -9.87 -16.79
N LEU A 307 -17.64 -8.75 -16.31
CA LEU A 307 -17.57 -7.43 -16.97
C LEU A 307 -16.18 -6.78 -16.87
N SER A 308 -15.31 -7.34 -16.04
CA SER A 308 -13.93 -6.89 -15.88
C SER A 308 -13.03 -8.01 -15.40
N ASP A 309 -11.80 -8.06 -15.91
CA ASP A 309 -10.68 -8.80 -15.31
C ASP A 309 -10.93 -10.31 -15.10
N GLY A 310 -11.84 -10.91 -15.88
CA GLY A 310 -12.15 -12.34 -15.89
C GLY A 310 -10.92 -13.29 -15.88
N PRO A 311 -9.86 -13.05 -16.69
CA PRO A 311 -8.71 -13.96 -16.77
C PRO A 311 -7.97 -14.23 -15.46
N GLN A 312 -8.04 -13.34 -14.47
CA GLN A 312 -7.37 -13.49 -13.16
C GLN A 312 -8.30 -13.84 -11.99
N GLN A 313 -9.62 -13.83 -12.18
CA GLN A 313 -10.55 -14.16 -11.11
C GLN A 313 -10.53 -15.68 -10.88
N LEU A 314 -10.36 -16.09 -9.64
CA LEU A 314 -10.42 -17.48 -9.21
C LEU A 314 -11.85 -18.00 -9.31
N LEU A 315 -11.99 -19.29 -9.60
CA LEU A 315 -13.26 -20.00 -9.36
C LEU A 315 -13.45 -20.25 -7.86
N PRO A 316 -14.69 -20.55 -7.42
CA PRO A 316 -14.98 -20.89 -6.03
C PRO A 316 -14.06 -21.97 -5.43
N ASP A 317 -13.84 -23.07 -6.16
CA ASP A 317 -12.98 -24.17 -5.70
C ASP A 317 -11.50 -23.78 -5.65
N ASP A 318 -11.06 -22.93 -6.59
CA ASP A 318 -9.70 -22.39 -6.59
C ASP A 318 -9.47 -21.51 -5.34
N PHE A 319 -10.47 -20.70 -4.96
CA PHE A 319 -10.37 -19.87 -3.76
C PHE A 319 -10.31 -20.70 -2.48
N LYS A 320 -11.15 -21.74 -2.37
CA LYS A 320 -11.08 -22.68 -1.24
C LYS A 320 -9.70 -23.34 -1.15
N SER A 321 -9.18 -23.81 -2.28
CA SER A 321 -7.83 -24.39 -2.39
C SER A 321 -6.74 -23.39 -1.99
N LEU A 322 -6.88 -22.12 -2.39
CA LEU A 322 -5.98 -21.04 -1.98
C LEU A 322 -5.94 -20.89 -0.46
N VAL A 323 -7.11 -20.80 0.19
CA VAL A 323 -7.19 -20.63 1.65
C VAL A 323 -6.51 -21.79 2.38
N ASP A 324 -6.79 -23.03 1.97
CA ASP A 324 -6.21 -24.23 2.57
C ASP A 324 -4.68 -24.27 2.43
N GLN A 325 -4.17 -23.92 1.25
CA GLN A 325 -2.72 -23.90 1.00
C GLN A 325 -2.02 -22.75 1.72
N VAL A 326 -2.61 -21.55 1.74
CA VAL A 326 -2.06 -20.39 2.46
C VAL A 326 -1.98 -20.68 3.96
N ARG A 327 -3.00 -21.31 4.56
CA ARG A 327 -2.95 -21.71 5.98
C ARG A 327 -1.81 -22.67 6.27
N LYS A 328 -1.55 -23.64 5.40
CA LYS A 328 -0.41 -24.58 5.55
C LYS A 328 0.93 -23.85 5.46
N VAL A 329 1.09 -22.93 4.51
CA VAL A 329 2.32 -22.12 4.40
C VAL A 329 2.48 -21.22 5.62
N ALA A 330 1.42 -20.57 6.07
CA ALA A 330 1.43 -19.73 7.26
C ALA A 330 1.89 -20.51 8.51
N GLN A 331 1.34 -21.71 8.73
CA GLN A 331 1.79 -22.60 9.81
C GLN A 331 3.27 -22.96 9.69
N ALA A 332 3.75 -23.28 8.48
CA ALA A 332 5.14 -23.66 8.25
C ALA A 332 6.14 -22.54 8.57
N ILE A 333 5.72 -21.27 8.50
CA ILE A 333 6.52 -20.10 8.89
C ILE A 333 6.19 -19.55 10.29
N GLY A 334 5.47 -20.32 11.12
CA GLY A 334 5.21 -19.98 12.52
C GLY A 334 4.02 -19.04 12.77
N ARG A 335 3.16 -18.80 11.78
CA ARG A 335 1.90 -18.06 11.95
C ARG A 335 0.78 -19.00 12.39
N LYS A 336 -0.27 -18.44 13.02
CA LYS A 336 -1.47 -19.21 13.39
C LYS A 336 -2.32 -19.50 12.15
N ALA A 337 -2.98 -20.66 12.21
CA ALA A 337 -3.94 -21.16 11.23
C ALA A 337 -5.24 -20.33 11.19
#